data_AF-A0A3Q2YHD7-F1
#
_entry.id   AF-A0A3Q2YHD7-F1
#
_cell.length_a   1.000
_cell.length_b   1.000
_cell.length_c   1.000
_cell.angle_alpha   90.00
_cell.angle_beta   90.00
_cell.angle_gamma   90.00
#
_symmetry.space_group_name_H-M   'P 1'
#
loop_
_entity.id
_entity.type
_entity.pdbx_description
1 polymer ?
#
loop_
_entity_poly.entity_id
_entity_poly.type
_entity_poly.pdbx_seq_one_letter_code
_entity_poly.pdbx_strand_id
1 'polypeptide(L)'
;MLHILDNNHPKNDFCHVNSCIGGKCSCFIFCAIRTDISQYRVYQDGVLEKSVSSLLNYNMVCFYLGCSFGFEGSLKKAGVVVRNVEQGRNVSMYKTAVPCIRAGVFSCPLVVSMRPIPPAMLEAAVQVTSLDPQAHGAPVHIGDGAFLGIQDLSRPDYGDQVELQPGDVPVFWACGVTAIEAIVSSKPSLAFSHSPGCMFLTDVQDPSLLSHGPDSKKSEATALCFQISENPLFYSLASQGAVTQIRQLDAIIGEDPGQRGIKALFIQDELLRSCLALSHSSSVAITTGFPTHYMHSPPDETDGPPGAIAMATMLLSLGKQVTMVTDRRALEMNQAIIDEAVRTGVLKSTIPLVVFEDIGPNSSLHFLCHHGDPTKPSRYDHLVAIERSGRAEDGNYYNMRAVNIKHLVDPIDDLFIAAKNIPGITTIGIGDGGNELGMGKVKEKVKSLMPKGDLIACDVPADYAITAGVSNWGGYAVACGLYLLNTCPVHKRYLNKGLGMDHQTPEELQDWIANLPSVKKEESILSTLVRFGIRSGKTAHLAMEVDGLTFHPTHSDIITRLLKVTHGSADCKS
;
A
#
# COMPACT_ATOMS: atom_id res chain seq x y z
N MET A 1 13.56 6.20 16.48
CA MET A 1 14.96 6.65 16.40
C MET A 1 15.37 7.10 17.81
N LEU A 2 16.11 6.26 18.55
CA LEU A 2 16.75 6.64 19.82
C LEU A 2 18.26 6.53 19.54
N HIS A 3 18.94 7.67 19.43
CA HIS A 3 20.39 7.69 19.29
C HIS A 3 21.01 7.74 20.69
N ILE A 4 21.84 6.74 20.99
CA ILE A 4 22.54 6.60 22.27
C ILE A 4 23.78 7.49 22.24
N LEU A 5 23.84 8.46 23.15
CA LEU A 5 25.06 9.20 23.46
C LEU A 5 25.50 8.79 24.87
N ASP A 6 26.57 8.02 24.96
CA ASP A 6 27.17 7.60 26.24
C ASP A 6 28.06 8.73 26.77
N ASN A 7 27.93 9.08 28.06
CA ASN A 7 28.68 10.15 28.70
C ASN A 7 29.27 9.65 30.03
N ASN A 8 30.25 8.75 29.93
CA ASN A 8 31.02 8.25 31.07
C ASN A 8 32.20 9.20 31.39
N HIS A 9 31.97 10.36 32.02
CA HIS A 9 33.04 11.02 32.79
C HIS A 9 32.54 11.99 33.89
N PRO A 10 33.02 11.91 35.16
CA PRO A 10 32.35 12.54 36.31
C PRO A 10 32.71 14.00 36.61
N LYS A 11 33.31 14.78 35.69
CA LYS A 11 33.94 16.08 36.07
C LYS A 11 33.88 17.26 35.10
N ASN A 12 32.98 17.28 34.12
CA ASN A 12 32.80 18.48 33.29
C ASN A 12 31.36 19.00 33.34
N ASP A 13 31.17 20.14 34.01
CA ASP A 13 29.96 20.96 33.93
C ASP A 13 29.78 21.64 32.55
N PHE A 14 30.70 21.39 31.61
CA PHE A 14 30.56 21.71 30.20
C PHE A 14 30.23 20.43 29.42
N CYS A 15 29.03 20.40 28.86
CA CYS A 15 28.62 19.37 27.92
C CYS A 15 29.42 19.54 26.62
N HIS A 16 30.51 18.78 26.44
CA HIS A 16 31.03 18.49 25.10
C HIS A 16 30.03 17.52 24.43
N VAL A 17 28.95 18.07 23.88
CA VAL A 17 27.98 17.29 23.15
C VAL A 17 28.56 16.98 21.78
N ASN A 18 29.02 15.74 21.58
CA ASN A 18 29.27 15.21 20.24
C ASN A 18 27.93 14.78 19.64
N SER A 19 27.29 15.68 18.91
CA SER A 19 26.16 15.30 18.05
C SER A 19 26.73 14.68 16.77
N CYS A 20 26.66 13.36 16.64
CA CYS A 20 26.92 12.66 15.38
C CYS A 20 25.64 12.72 14.51
N ILE A 21 25.48 13.79 13.74
CA ILE A 21 24.46 13.87 12.68
C ILE A 21 25.11 13.37 11.40
N GLY A 22 24.75 12.16 10.94
CA GLY A 22 25.21 11.64 9.64
C GLY A 22 26.74 11.57 9.46
N GLY A 23 27.50 11.29 10.51
CA GLY A 23 28.96 11.27 10.46
C GLY A 23 29.64 12.65 10.49
N LYS A 24 28.89 13.74 10.70
CA LYS A 24 29.43 15.07 11.00
C LYS A 24 29.21 15.42 12.46
N CYS A 25 30.31 15.59 13.20
CA CYS A 25 30.28 16.05 14.59
C CYS A 25 30.02 17.56 14.63
N SER A 26 28.96 17.97 15.32
CA SER A 26 28.74 19.36 15.74
C SER A 26 28.96 19.44 17.25
N CYS A 27 29.84 20.34 17.70
CA CYS A 27 30.15 20.54 19.11
C CYS A 27 29.26 21.67 19.65
N PHE A 28 28.39 21.37 20.63
CA PHE A 28 27.64 22.41 21.32
C PHE A 28 28.55 23.07 22.36
N ILE A 29 28.94 24.30 22.10
CA ILE A 29 29.81 25.06 22.99
C ILE A 29 28.87 25.87 23.89
N PHE A 30 28.78 25.53 25.18
CA PHE A 30 28.09 26.27 26.27
C PHE A 30 26.66 25.89 26.72
N CYS A 31 26.08 24.73 26.39
CA CYS A 31 24.75 24.36 26.90
C CYS A 31 24.79 23.46 28.16
N ALA A 32 23.97 23.75 29.16
CA ALA A 32 23.75 22.95 30.36
C ALA A 32 22.31 22.40 30.38
N ILE A 33 22.13 21.19 29.83
CA ILE A 33 20.80 20.53 29.73
C ILE A 33 20.07 20.32 31.05
N ARG A 34 20.75 20.49 32.20
CA ARG A 34 20.17 20.41 33.55
C ARG A 34 19.52 21.72 34.01
N THR A 35 19.69 22.81 33.27
CA THR A 35 19.18 24.15 33.62
C THR A 35 18.54 24.88 32.44
N ASP A 36 18.91 24.54 31.20
CA ASP A 36 18.55 25.32 30.01
C ASP A 36 17.15 24.97 29.46
N ILE A 37 16.42 24.09 30.14
CA ILE A 37 14.99 23.87 29.92
C ILE A 37 14.22 24.55 31.05
N SER A 38 13.15 25.27 30.69
CA SER A 38 12.34 26.04 31.65
C SER A 38 11.61 25.18 32.69
N GLN A 39 11.25 23.94 32.37
CA GLN A 39 10.63 23.01 33.33
C GLN A 39 10.81 21.54 32.92
N TYR A 40 11.23 20.71 33.87
CA TYR A 40 11.34 19.25 33.74
C TYR A 40 10.21 18.55 34.48
N ARG A 41 9.85 17.36 34.00
CA ARG A 41 8.97 16.41 34.66
C ARG A 41 9.78 15.25 35.21
N VAL A 42 9.54 14.90 36.48
CA VAL A 42 10.20 13.81 37.19
C VAL A 42 9.25 12.62 37.24
N TYR A 43 9.72 11.46 36.77
CA TYR A 43 8.98 10.21 36.79
C TYR A 43 9.68 9.22 37.73
N GLN A 44 8.93 8.62 38.65
CA GLN A 44 9.39 7.50 39.49
C GLN A 44 8.49 6.30 39.25
N ASP A 45 9.09 5.15 38.98
CA ASP A 45 8.40 3.90 38.65
C ASP A 45 7.33 4.07 37.54
N GLY A 46 7.61 4.96 36.58
CA GLY A 46 6.73 5.31 35.46
C GLY A 46 5.61 6.30 35.78
N VAL A 47 5.52 6.82 37.01
CA VAL A 47 4.50 7.78 37.45
C VAL A 47 5.07 9.19 37.51
N LEU A 48 4.36 10.17 36.95
CA LEU A 48 4.71 11.58 37.07
C LEU A 48 4.57 12.02 38.53
N GLU A 49 5.69 12.33 39.19
CA GLU A 49 5.72 12.70 40.61
C GLU A 49 5.60 14.21 40.80
N LYS A 50 6.42 14.98 40.06
CA LYS A 50 6.54 16.43 40.21
C LYS A 50 7.19 17.09 39.00
N SER A 51 7.08 18.41 38.94
CA SER A 51 7.86 19.25 38.04
C SER A 51 8.96 19.99 38.79
N VAL A 52 10.12 20.14 38.17
CA VAL A 52 11.28 20.86 38.73
C VAL A 52 11.86 21.83 37.69
N SER A 53 12.50 22.90 38.14
CA SER A 53 13.16 23.88 37.26
C SER A 53 14.61 23.54 36.93
N SER A 54 15.20 22.55 37.60
CA SER A 54 16.59 22.15 37.38
C SER A 54 16.84 20.69 37.77
N LEU A 55 17.81 20.07 37.11
CA LEU A 55 18.28 18.71 37.34
C LEU A 55 19.72 18.63 37.87
N LEU A 56 20.28 19.71 38.44
CA LEU A 56 21.69 19.78 38.89
C LEU A 56 22.10 18.63 39.83
N ASN A 57 21.16 18.12 40.63
CA ASN A 57 21.41 17.05 41.60
C ASN A 57 21.38 15.63 41.02
N TYR A 58 21.16 15.48 39.71
CA TYR A 58 21.01 14.18 39.06
C TYR A 58 22.14 13.91 38.06
N ASN A 59 22.60 12.66 38.01
CA ASN A 59 23.58 12.19 37.04
C ASN A 59 22.89 11.18 36.11
N MET A 60 22.59 11.60 34.88
CA MET A 60 21.73 10.87 33.95
C MET A 60 22.26 10.92 32.52
N VAL A 61 21.85 9.96 31.70
CA VAL A 61 22.01 10.00 30.24
C VAL A 61 20.87 10.82 29.64
N CYS A 62 21.20 11.75 28.74
CA CYS A 62 20.22 12.59 28.06
C CYS A 62 20.05 12.16 26.61
N PHE A 63 18.79 12.09 26.17
CA PHE A 63 18.43 11.81 24.78
C PHE A 63 17.72 13.03 24.20
N TYR A 64 18.25 13.58 23.11
CA TYR A 64 17.57 14.61 22.33
C TYR A 64 16.68 13.93 21.29
N LEU A 65 15.40 14.30 21.30
CA LEU A 65 14.40 13.80 20.35
C LEU A 65 13.85 14.99 19.56
N GLY A 66 13.73 14.82 18.24
CA GLY A 66 13.18 15.85 17.35
C GLY A 66 11.75 16.25 17.73
N CYS A 67 11.38 17.50 17.42
CA CYS A 67 10.10 18.10 17.83
C CYS A 67 9.37 18.78 16.67
N SER A 68 8.11 19.10 16.94
CA SER A 68 7.05 19.49 16.02
C SER A 68 7.12 20.94 15.53
N PHE A 69 7.88 21.79 16.19
CA PHE A 69 7.81 23.23 15.92
C PHE A 69 8.57 23.67 14.66
N GLY A 70 9.58 22.93 14.20
CA GLY A 70 10.26 23.21 12.92
C GLY A 70 9.33 23.00 11.72
N PHE A 71 8.52 21.93 11.73
CA PHE A 71 7.71 21.58 10.58
C PHE A 71 6.47 22.45 10.38
N GLU A 72 5.89 23.02 11.44
CA GLU A 72 4.76 23.96 11.29
C GLU A 72 5.17 25.21 10.51
N GLY A 73 6.41 25.67 10.70
CA GLY A 73 7.00 26.73 9.89
C GLY A 73 7.11 26.35 8.41
N SER A 74 7.51 25.12 8.12
CA SER A 74 7.61 24.60 6.74
C SER A 74 6.24 24.44 6.08
N LEU A 75 5.23 23.94 6.81
CA LEU A 75 3.84 23.88 6.34
C LEU A 75 3.32 25.29 6.00
N LYS A 76 3.52 26.26 6.92
CA LYS A 76 3.09 27.64 6.71
C LYS A 76 3.77 28.31 5.50
N LYS A 77 5.08 28.10 5.32
CA LYS A 77 5.82 28.60 4.14
C LYS A 77 5.32 28.00 2.83
N ALA A 78 4.89 26.74 2.85
CA ALA A 78 4.28 26.06 1.72
C ALA A 78 2.81 26.46 1.48
N GLY A 79 2.25 27.38 2.29
CA GLY A 79 0.86 27.79 2.22
C GLY A 79 -0.13 26.75 2.75
N VAL A 80 0.35 25.71 3.43
CA VAL A 80 -0.51 24.70 4.06
C VAL A 80 -1.09 25.29 5.35
N VAL A 81 -2.42 25.21 5.46
CA VAL A 81 -3.14 25.66 6.65
C VAL A 81 -2.85 24.75 7.83
N VAL A 82 -2.52 25.36 8.99
CA VAL A 82 -2.24 24.64 10.24
C VAL A 82 -3.30 25.02 11.27
N ARG A 83 -4.39 24.25 11.33
CA ARG A 83 -5.60 24.56 12.11
C ARG A 83 -5.34 24.83 13.58
N ASN A 84 -4.45 24.07 14.23
CA ASN A 84 -4.11 24.27 15.63
C ASN A 84 -3.48 25.65 15.88
N VAL A 85 -2.65 26.13 14.95
CA VAL A 85 -2.04 27.46 15.01
C VAL A 85 -3.09 28.56 14.80
N GLU A 86 -4.00 28.39 13.84
CA GLU A 86 -5.12 29.34 13.62
C GLU A 86 -6.03 29.45 14.85
N GLN A 87 -6.24 28.33 15.55
CA GLN A 87 -7.10 28.25 16.74
C GLN A 87 -6.38 28.62 18.05
N GLY A 88 -5.06 28.86 18.03
CA GLY A 88 -4.26 29.13 19.23
C GLY A 88 -4.23 27.96 20.22
N ARG A 89 -4.31 26.72 19.70
CA ARG A 89 -4.39 25.47 20.47
C ARG A 89 -3.11 24.65 20.33
N ASN A 90 -2.76 23.87 21.35
CA ASN A 90 -1.74 22.84 21.19
C ASN A 90 -2.26 21.76 20.23
N VAL A 91 -1.36 21.15 19.47
CA VAL A 91 -1.72 20.09 18.52
C VAL A 91 -2.35 18.90 19.24
N SER A 92 -3.40 18.33 18.66
CA SER A 92 -4.01 17.09 19.15
C SER A 92 -3.07 15.91 18.95
N MET A 93 -2.87 15.11 20.00
CA MET A 93 -2.00 13.95 20.00
C MET A 93 -2.71 12.73 20.58
N TYR A 94 -2.49 11.57 19.96
CA TYR A 94 -3.24 10.33 20.23
C TYR A 94 -2.29 9.15 20.42
N LYS A 95 -2.56 8.33 21.43
CA LYS A 95 -2.01 6.99 21.53
C LYS A 95 -2.68 6.12 20.48
N THR A 96 -1.87 5.40 19.71
CA THR A 96 -2.36 4.50 18.67
C THR A 96 -2.40 3.06 19.17
N ALA A 97 -3.08 2.19 18.42
CA ALA A 97 -2.98 0.75 18.58
C ALA A 97 -1.68 0.17 17.97
N VAL A 98 -0.85 0.99 17.32
CA VAL A 98 0.38 0.57 16.65
C VAL A 98 1.50 0.44 17.70
N PRO A 99 2.04 -0.76 17.97
CA PRO A 99 3.12 -0.92 18.93
C PRO A 99 4.45 -0.43 18.34
N CYS A 100 5.25 0.28 19.14
CA CYS A 100 6.65 0.52 18.80
C CYS A 100 7.45 -0.79 18.83
N ILE A 101 8.51 -0.85 18.02
CA ILE A 101 9.44 -1.98 18.05
C ILE A 101 10.09 -2.07 19.43
N ARG A 102 9.99 -3.26 20.03
CA ARG A 102 10.53 -3.53 21.36
C ARG A 102 12.05 -3.36 21.37
N ALA A 103 12.57 -2.66 22.38
CA ALA A 103 13.99 -2.53 22.63
C ALA A 103 14.28 -2.77 24.12
N GLY A 104 14.84 -3.94 24.46
CA GLY A 104 15.08 -4.32 25.86
C GLY A 104 13.79 -4.31 26.69
N VAL A 105 13.73 -3.44 27.69
CA VAL A 105 12.54 -3.24 28.57
C VAL A 105 11.50 -2.31 27.97
N PHE A 106 11.84 -1.55 26.93
CA PHE A 106 10.94 -0.58 26.31
C PHE A 106 9.96 -1.26 25.35
N SER A 107 8.68 -1.10 25.62
CA SER A 107 7.56 -1.52 24.78
C SER A 107 6.39 -0.60 25.09
N CYS A 108 5.89 0.11 24.08
CA CYS A 108 4.85 1.14 24.23
C CYS A 108 4.11 1.36 22.91
N PRO A 109 2.91 1.96 22.92
CA PRO A 109 2.24 2.39 21.71
C PRO A 109 2.95 3.60 21.08
N LEU A 110 2.90 3.67 19.74
CA LEU A 110 3.26 4.89 19.02
C LEU A 110 2.25 5.98 19.36
N VAL A 111 2.73 7.18 19.65
CA VAL A 111 1.92 8.39 19.75
C VAL A 111 2.04 9.19 18.47
N VAL A 112 0.92 9.66 17.94
CA VAL A 112 0.87 10.51 16.74
C VAL A 112 0.31 11.89 17.06
N SER A 113 0.78 12.91 16.35
CA SER A 113 0.12 14.22 16.30
C SER A 113 -0.73 14.30 15.04
N MET A 114 -1.92 14.89 15.13
CA MET A 114 -2.87 14.99 14.02
C MET A 114 -3.08 16.45 13.62
N ARG A 115 -3.07 16.73 12.32
CA ARG A 115 -3.52 18.03 11.77
C ARG A 115 -4.60 17.79 10.71
N PRO A 116 -5.71 18.55 10.76
CA PRO A 116 -6.64 18.60 9.65
C PRO A 116 -6.03 19.39 8.49
N ILE A 117 -5.97 18.79 7.31
CA ILE A 117 -5.40 19.41 6.11
C ILE A 117 -6.42 19.36 4.96
N PRO A 118 -6.70 20.47 4.26
CA PRO A 118 -7.52 20.45 3.07
C PRO A 118 -6.95 19.52 1.98
N PRO A 119 -7.77 18.75 1.24
CA PRO A 119 -7.30 17.79 0.23
C PRO A 119 -6.33 18.38 -0.79
N ALA A 120 -6.60 19.60 -1.25
CA ALA A 120 -5.77 20.32 -2.21
C ALA A 120 -4.36 20.67 -1.70
N MET A 121 -4.13 20.58 -0.38
CA MET A 121 -2.86 20.89 0.27
C MET A 121 -2.10 19.64 0.75
N LEU A 122 -2.69 18.44 0.61
CA LEU A 122 -2.10 17.19 1.10
C LEU A 122 -0.74 16.91 0.46
N GLU A 123 -0.63 17.10 -0.86
CA GLU A 123 0.62 16.85 -1.58
C GLU A 123 1.74 17.79 -1.10
N ALA A 124 1.44 19.09 -0.96
CA ALA A 124 2.39 20.06 -0.40
C ALA A 124 2.79 19.69 1.03
N ALA A 125 1.82 19.32 1.89
CA ALA A 125 2.09 18.92 3.26
C ALA A 125 3.01 17.70 3.33
N VAL A 126 2.76 16.68 2.51
CA VAL A 126 3.59 15.48 2.39
C VAL A 126 5.00 15.83 1.91
N GLN A 127 5.13 16.59 0.82
CA GLN A 127 6.41 16.92 0.23
C GLN A 127 7.31 17.69 1.21
N VAL A 128 6.79 18.74 1.86
CA VAL A 128 7.62 19.58 2.75
C VAL A 128 8.00 18.87 4.04
N THR A 129 7.14 18.00 4.57
CA THR A 129 7.42 17.24 5.80
C THR A 129 8.32 16.02 5.55
N SER A 130 8.34 15.48 4.33
CA SER A 130 9.20 14.35 3.95
C SER A 130 10.68 14.72 3.85
N LEU A 131 11.01 16.01 3.73
CA LEU A 131 12.39 16.49 3.59
C LEU A 131 13.20 16.47 4.90
N ASP A 132 12.55 16.25 6.05
CA ASP A 132 13.20 16.19 7.36
C ASP A 132 12.99 14.82 8.03
N PRO A 133 13.71 13.78 7.59
CA PRO A 133 13.59 12.44 8.16
C PRO A 133 14.11 12.32 9.60
N GLN A 134 14.85 13.33 10.10
CA GLN A 134 15.46 13.30 11.43
C GLN A 134 14.54 13.90 12.52
N ALA A 135 13.49 14.63 12.12
CA ALA A 135 12.40 15.06 13.00
C ALA A 135 11.15 14.18 12.83
N HIS A 136 10.00 14.78 12.49
CA HIS A 136 8.74 14.05 12.29
C HIS A 136 8.74 13.21 10.99
N GLY A 137 9.48 13.65 9.97
CA GLY A 137 9.47 13.07 8.63
C GLY A 137 8.11 13.13 7.95
N ALA A 138 7.96 12.29 6.91
CA ALA A 138 6.70 12.12 6.20
C ALA A 138 5.56 11.67 7.14
N PRO A 139 4.29 11.97 6.82
CA PRO A 139 3.13 11.44 7.56
C PRO A 139 3.23 9.93 7.72
N VAL A 140 2.72 9.42 8.83
CA VAL A 140 2.63 7.97 9.10
C VAL A 140 1.25 7.40 8.73
N HIS A 141 0.25 8.28 8.58
CA HIS A 141 -1.09 7.93 8.12
C HIS A 141 -1.84 9.16 7.63
N ILE A 142 -2.72 8.99 6.66
CA ILE A 142 -3.56 10.03 6.06
C ILE A 142 -4.95 9.45 5.82
N GLY A 143 -5.99 10.06 6.41
CA GLY A 143 -7.37 9.60 6.30
C GLY A 143 -7.96 9.21 7.65
N ASP A 144 -8.76 8.14 7.69
CA ASP A 144 -9.51 7.70 8.86
C ASP A 144 -8.59 7.26 10.01
N GLY A 145 -8.78 7.83 11.21
CA GLY A 145 -8.00 7.50 12.41
C GLY A 145 -8.19 6.07 12.91
N ALA A 146 -9.26 5.38 12.52
CA ALA A 146 -9.54 4.01 12.93
C ALA A 146 -8.44 3.02 12.51
N PHE A 147 -7.74 3.27 11.40
CA PHE A 147 -6.56 2.49 10.98
C PHE A 147 -5.39 2.57 11.97
N LEU A 148 -5.37 3.59 12.83
CA LEU A 148 -4.43 3.73 13.94
C LEU A 148 -5.05 3.36 15.29
N GLY A 149 -6.28 2.87 15.32
CA GLY A 149 -7.03 2.58 16.56
C GLY A 149 -7.65 3.82 17.22
N ILE A 150 -7.71 4.96 16.52
CA ILE A 150 -8.26 6.21 17.04
C ILE A 150 -9.74 6.32 16.61
N GLN A 151 -10.66 6.12 17.55
CA GLN A 151 -12.10 6.10 17.28
C GLN A 151 -12.78 7.47 17.38
N ASP A 152 -12.18 8.41 18.11
CA ASP A 152 -12.79 9.73 18.38
C ASP A 152 -11.72 10.84 18.38
N LEU A 153 -11.70 11.61 17.30
CA LEU A 153 -10.80 12.76 17.14
C LEU A 153 -11.17 13.97 18.02
N SER A 154 -12.29 13.93 18.76
CA SER A 154 -12.63 14.99 19.72
C SER A 154 -11.92 14.82 21.07
N ARG A 155 -11.29 13.66 21.30
CA ARG A 155 -10.71 13.28 22.60
C ARG A 155 -9.22 12.94 22.48
N PRO A 156 -8.34 13.92 22.29
CA PRO A 156 -6.91 13.67 22.28
C PRO A 156 -6.41 13.19 23.65
N ASP A 157 -5.43 12.29 23.64
CA ASP A 157 -4.73 11.85 24.86
C ASP A 157 -3.79 12.93 25.41
N TYR A 158 -3.26 13.77 24.51
CA TYR A 158 -2.36 14.87 24.84
C TYR A 158 -2.66 16.10 23.97
N GLY A 159 -2.39 17.28 24.51
CA GLY A 159 -2.66 18.55 23.82
C GLY A 159 -4.13 18.94 23.89
N ASP A 160 -4.56 19.78 22.96
CA ASP A 160 -5.91 20.33 22.91
C ASP A 160 -6.69 19.73 21.73
N GLN A 161 -8.01 19.70 21.82
CA GLN A 161 -8.87 19.31 20.70
C GLN A 161 -8.75 20.35 19.58
N VAL A 162 -8.50 19.93 18.34
CA VAL A 162 -8.47 20.82 17.17
C VAL A 162 -9.73 20.58 16.34
N GLU A 163 -10.46 21.65 16.04
CA GLU A 163 -11.69 21.56 15.23
C GLU A 163 -11.35 21.43 13.74
N LEU A 164 -11.97 20.43 13.08
CA LEU A 164 -11.88 20.21 11.64
C LEU A 164 -12.89 21.09 10.91
N GLN A 165 -12.53 21.59 9.71
CA GLN A 165 -13.48 22.19 8.79
C GLN A 165 -14.08 21.13 7.84
N PRO A 166 -15.28 21.36 7.28
CA PRO A 166 -15.85 20.47 6.28
C PRO A 166 -14.87 20.19 5.13
N GLY A 167 -14.60 18.91 4.88
CA GLY A 167 -13.67 18.46 3.85
C GLY A 167 -12.21 18.37 4.27
N ASP A 168 -11.82 18.83 5.47
CA ASP A 168 -10.46 18.60 5.97
C ASP A 168 -10.19 17.10 6.14
N VAL A 169 -8.99 16.66 5.76
CA VAL A 169 -8.50 15.29 5.91
C VAL A 169 -7.61 15.20 7.15
N PRO A 170 -7.84 14.26 8.08
CA PRO A 170 -6.93 14.04 9.19
C PRO A 170 -5.59 13.48 8.70
N VAL A 171 -4.49 14.15 9.05
CA VAL A 171 -3.12 13.72 8.72
C VAL A 171 -2.33 13.50 9.99
N PHE A 172 -1.66 12.36 10.10
CA PHE A 172 -0.98 11.92 11.32
C PHE A 172 0.52 11.80 11.10
N TRP A 173 1.30 12.34 12.04
CA TRP A 173 2.76 12.22 12.11
C TRP A 173 3.17 11.57 13.43
N ALA A 174 4.21 10.73 13.41
CA ALA A 174 4.81 10.20 14.65
C ALA A 174 5.21 11.34 15.59
N CYS A 175 4.98 11.22 16.89
CA CYS A 175 5.19 12.29 17.86
C CYS A 175 6.22 11.90 18.93
N GLY A 176 7.07 12.85 19.33
CA GLY A 176 8.08 12.68 20.38
C GLY A 176 7.49 12.33 21.77
N VAL A 177 6.19 12.58 21.99
CA VAL A 177 5.46 12.12 23.19
C VAL A 177 5.46 10.59 23.33
N THR A 178 5.76 9.84 22.26
CA THR A 178 6.03 8.39 22.33
C THR A 178 7.09 8.04 23.37
N ALA A 179 8.08 8.90 23.61
CA ALA A 179 9.09 8.66 24.64
C ALA A 179 8.51 8.73 26.07
N ILE A 180 7.45 9.51 26.29
CA ILE A 180 6.73 9.54 27.57
C ILE A 180 6.02 8.20 27.79
N GLU A 181 5.35 7.66 26.76
CA GLU A 181 4.75 6.33 26.83
C GLU A 181 5.78 5.22 27.08
N ALA A 182 6.98 5.35 26.51
CA ALA A 182 8.08 4.44 26.79
C ALA A 182 8.49 4.48 28.28
N ILE A 183 8.55 5.66 28.90
CA ILE A 183 8.84 5.81 30.34
C ILE A 183 7.73 5.18 31.17
N VAL A 184 6.48 5.54 30.90
CA VAL A 184 5.31 5.03 31.65
C VAL A 184 5.21 3.51 31.58
N SER A 185 5.46 2.94 30.39
CA SER A 185 5.34 1.50 30.16
C SER A 185 6.52 0.70 30.74
N SER A 186 7.74 1.22 30.65
CA SER A 186 8.95 0.54 31.14
C SER A 186 9.19 0.70 32.64
N LYS A 187 8.52 1.67 33.28
CA LYS A 187 8.58 1.94 34.72
C LYS A 187 10.02 2.01 35.27
N PRO A 188 10.88 2.88 34.71
CA PRO A 188 12.21 3.06 35.26
C PRO A 188 12.10 3.63 36.69
N SER A 189 13.04 3.26 37.56
CA SER A 189 13.07 3.77 38.94
C SER A 189 13.13 5.30 38.99
N LEU A 190 13.78 5.91 37.99
CA LEU A 190 13.81 7.36 37.82
C LEU A 190 13.99 7.71 36.34
N ALA A 191 13.17 8.64 35.84
CA ALA A 191 13.32 9.23 34.51
C ALA A 191 12.90 10.70 34.49
N PHE A 192 13.36 11.42 33.47
CA PHE A 192 13.05 12.83 33.28
C PHE A 192 12.61 13.11 31.85
N SER A 193 11.68 14.04 31.69
CA SER A 193 11.35 14.66 30.40
C SER A 193 11.22 16.17 30.56
N HIS A 194 11.08 16.90 29.46
CA HIS A 194 10.64 18.28 29.54
C HIS A 194 9.13 18.34 29.78
N SER A 195 8.65 19.42 30.39
CA SER A 195 7.20 19.69 30.39
C SER A 195 6.74 20.09 28.98
N PRO A 196 5.53 19.71 28.55
CA PRO A 196 4.98 20.15 27.27
C PRO A 196 5.10 21.67 27.09
N GLY A 197 5.62 22.11 25.95
CA GLY A 197 5.88 23.54 25.66
C GLY A 197 7.20 24.09 26.22
N CYS A 198 7.95 23.32 27.01
CA CYS A 198 9.25 23.69 27.56
C CYS A 198 10.38 22.92 26.86
N MET A 199 10.46 22.92 25.52
CA MET A 199 11.55 22.18 24.85
C MET A 199 12.92 22.84 25.02
N PHE A 200 13.97 22.04 24.85
CA PHE A 200 15.33 22.54 24.70
C PHE A 200 15.50 23.20 23.32
N LEU A 201 15.94 24.45 23.30
CA LEU A 201 16.23 25.19 22.06
C LEU A 201 17.70 25.00 21.69
N THR A 202 17.95 24.61 20.44
CA THR A 202 19.30 24.36 19.92
C THR A 202 19.74 25.47 18.98
N ASP A 203 21.06 25.71 18.88
CA ASP A 203 21.64 26.58 17.84
C ASP A 203 21.67 25.94 16.44
N VAL A 204 21.30 24.66 16.34
CA VAL A 204 21.19 23.95 15.05
C VAL A 204 20.02 24.56 14.27
N GLN A 205 20.34 25.21 13.16
CA GLN A 205 19.32 25.70 12.24
C GLN A 205 18.60 24.53 11.57
N ASP A 206 17.31 24.71 11.36
CA ASP A 206 16.48 23.76 10.63
C ASP A 206 17.07 23.51 9.22
N PRO A 207 17.49 22.27 8.89
CA PRO A 207 18.09 21.93 7.60
C PRO A 207 17.18 22.26 6.40
N SER A 208 15.87 22.32 6.61
CA SER A 208 14.90 22.68 5.56
C SER A 208 15.10 24.11 5.04
N LEU A 209 15.74 24.99 5.82
CA LEU A 209 16.10 26.36 5.42
C LEU A 209 17.32 26.44 4.49
N LEU A 210 18.12 25.36 4.39
CA LEU A 210 19.39 25.35 3.66
C LEU A 210 19.30 24.73 2.26
N SER A 211 18.12 24.23 1.84
CA SER A 211 18.01 23.33 0.68
C SER A 211 17.30 23.92 -0.56
N HIS A 212 17.74 25.07 -1.06
CA HIS A 212 17.31 25.58 -2.38
C HIS A 212 18.35 25.23 -3.47
N GLY A 213 18.17 24.08 -4.11
CA GLY A 213 18.93 23.70 -5.31
C GLY A 213 18.20 22.59 -6.09
N PRO A 214 18.06 22.69 -7.42
CA PRO A 214 17.40 21.69 -8.25
C PRO A 214 18.38 20.54 -8.52
N ASP A 215 18.44 19.57 -7.60
CA ASP A 215 19.17 18.32 -7.82
C ASP A 215 18.23 17.28 -8.42
N SER A 216 18.57 16.73 -9.59
CA SER A 216 17.76 15.71 -10.28
C SER A 216 17.52 14.46 -9.42
N LYS A 217 18.47 14.10 -8.54
CA LYS A 217 18.32 13.01 -7.55
C LYS A 217 17.28 13.29 -6.46
N LYS A 218 16.97 14.56 -6.14
CA LYS A 218 15.88 14.90 -5.22
C LYS A 218 14.50 14.69 -5.84
N SER A 219 14.40 14.82 -7.17
CA SER A 219 13.13 14.67 -7.88
C SER A 219 12.57 13.25 -7.81
N GLU A 220 13.40 12.20 -7.90
CA GLU A 220 12.94 10.81 -7.85
C GLU A 220 12.51 10.36 -6.44
N ALA A 221 13.10 10.94 -5.39
CA ALA A 221 12.78 10.65 -4.00
C ALA A 221 11.58 11.46 -3.46
N THR A 222 11.03 12.38 -4.26
CA THR A 222 9.89 13.23 -3.85
C THR A 222 8.67 12.37 -3.55
N ALA A 223 8.08 12.54 -2.37
CA ALA A 223 6.90 11.80 -1.94
C ALA A 223 5.63 12.40 -2.57
N LEU A 224 4.82 11.54 -3.18
CA LEU A 224 3.52 11.86 -3.76
C LEU A 224 2.40 11.20 -2.95
N CYS A 225 1.22 11.81 -2.95
CA CYS A 225 0.07 11.38 -2.17
C CYS A 225 -1.09 10.97 -3.09
N PHE A 226 -1.68 9.80 -2.85
CA PHE A 226 -2.77 9.25 -3.66
C PHE A 226 -3.89 8.75 -2.76
N GLN A 227 -5.13 9.17 -3.03
CA GLN A 227 -6.29 8.59 -2.38
C GLN A 227 -6.50 7.17 -2.90
N ILE A 228 -6.61 6.19 -2.01
CA ILE A 228 -6.81 4.78 -2.36
C ILE A 228 -8.14 4.21 -1.87
N SER A 229 -8.87 4.94 -1.02
CA SER A 229 -10.24 4.63 -0.63
C SER A 229 -10.99 5.90 -0.24
N GLU A 230 -12.30 5.93 -0.52
CA GLU A 230 -13.23 6.97 -0.06
C GLU A 230 -13.89 6.61 1.28
N ASN A 231 -14.18 5.33 1.51
CA ASN A 231 -14.86 4.86 2.71
C ASN A 231 -14.36 3.47 3.17
N PRO A 232 -13.58 3.40 4.26
CA PRO A 232 -13.04 4.53 5.02
C PRO A 232 -12.05 5.35 4.19
N LEU A 233 -11.99 6.66 4.45
CA LEU A 233 -11.08 7.56 3.73
C LEU A 233 -9.64 7.14 3.96
N PHE A 234 -8.89 6.87 2.90
CA PHE A 234 -7.50 6.43 3.04
C PHE A 234 -6.63 6.90 1.87
N TYR A 235 -5.45 7.42 2.19
CA TYR A 235 -4.42 7.77 1.22
C TYR A 235 -3.16 6.93 1.42
N SER A 236 -2.38 6.79 0.35
CA SER A 236 -1.10 6.12 0.31
C SER A 236 -0.03 7.03 -0.28
N LEU A 237 1.23 6.76 0.06
CA LEU A 237 2.38 7.54 -0.39
C LEU A 237 3.32 6.70 -1.23
N ALA A 238 3.92 7.27 -2.27
CA ALA A 238 5.00 6.65 -3.03
C ALA A 238 5.98 7.70 -3.55
N SER A 239 7.20 7.29 -3.87
CA SER A 239 8.15 8.21 -4.50
C SER A 239 7.80 8.47 -5.96
N GLN A 240 8.13 9.65 -6.46
CA GLN A 240 7.98 10.02 -7.87
C GLN A 240 8.65 9.00 -8.81
N GLY A 241 9.81 8.44 -8.42
CA GLY A 241 10.49 7.39 -9.18
C GLY A 241 9.64 6.13 -9.32
N ALA A 242 9.13 5.59 -8.21
CA ALA A 242 8.27 4.40 -8.22
C ALA A 242 6.98 4.64 -9.02
N VAL A 243 6.35 5.81 -8.86
CA VAL A 243 5.17 6.21 -9.63
C VAL A 243 5.46 6.25 -11.12
N THR A 244 6.62 6.79 -11.51
CA THR A 244 7.04 6.85 -12.92
C THR A 244 7.26 5.47 -13.50
N GLN A 245 7.93 4.56 -12.78
CA GLN A 245 8.12 3.18 -13.21
C GLN A 245 6.79 2.43 -13.34
N ILE A 246 5.86 2.58 -12.38
CA ILE A 246 4.55 1.91 -12.46
C ILE A 246 3.73 2.44 -13.65
N ARG A 247 3.77 3.74 -13.94
CA ARG A 247 3.14 4.30 -15.15
C ARG A 247 3.78 3.79 -16.45
N GLN A 248 5.07 3.46 -16.44
CA GLN A 248 5.72 2.80 -17.58
C GLN A 248 5.24 1.35 -17.73
N LEU A 249 5.03 0.62 -16.63
CA LEU A 249 4.40 -0.71 -16.69
C LEU A 249 2.99 -0.62 -17.31
N ASP A 250 2.20 0.38 -16.89
CA ASP A 250 0.85 0.64 -17.39
C ASP A 250 0.85 0.89 -18.92
N ALA A 251 1.83 1.67 -19.39
CA ALA A 251 2.00 1.94 -20.82
C ALA A 251 2.39 0.67 -21.63
N ILE A 252 3.21 -0.22 -21.05
CA ILE A 252 3.61 -1.48 -21.70
C ILE A 252 2.42 -2.43 -21.81
N ILE A 253 1.65 -2.61 -20.73
CA ILE A 253 0.49 -3.53 -20.75
C ILE A 253 -0.66 -2.99 -21.60
N GLY A 254 -0.75 -1.67 -21.78
CA GLY A 254 -1.71 -1.01 -22.67
C GLY A 254 -1.38 -1.11 -24.16
N GLU A 255 -0.29 -1.77 -24.54
CA GLU A 255 -0.02 -2.12 -25.93
C GLU A 255 -1.08 -3.08 -26.46
N ASP A 256 -1.54 -2.86 -27.69
CA ASP A 256 -2.68 -3.57 -28.26
C ASP A 256 -2.32 -4.23 -29.60
N PRO A 257 -1.41 -5.23 -29.61
CA PRO A 257 -1.09 -5.96 -30.83
C PRO A 257 -2.30 -6.74 -31.37
N GLY A 258 -3.27 -7.05 -30.51
CA GLY A 258 -4.54 -7.69 -30.86
C GLY A 258 -5.52 -6.78 -31.61
N GLN A 259 -5.26 -5.46 -31.62
CA GLN A 259 -6.09 -4.40 -32.20
C GLN A 259 -7.54 -4.42 -31.67
N ARG A 260 -7.70 -4.63 -30.36
CA ARG A 260 -9.00 -4.67 -29.68
C ARG A 260 -9.61 -3.29 -29.43
N GLY A 261 -8.78 -2.23 -29.49
CA GLY A 261 -9.16 -0.87 -29.12
C GLY A 261 -9.03 -0.59 -27.62
N ILE A 262 -8.32 -1.44 -26.88
CA ILE A 262 -8.28 -1.40 -25.41
C ILE A 262 -7.73 -0.08 -24.84
N LYS A 263 -6.82 0.55 -25.58
CA LYS A 263 -6.25 1.86 -25.24
C LYS A 263 -7.31 2.94 -25.04
N ALA A 264 -8.48 2.82 -25.68
CA ALA A 264 -9.57 3.76 -25.51
C ALA A 264 -10.30 3.60 -24.16
N LEU A 265 -10.25 2.40 -23.57
CA LEU A 265 -10.82 2.13 -22.25
C LEU A 265 -9.91 2.60 -21.11
N PHE A 266 -8.62 2.81 -21.37
CA PHE A 266 -7.63 3.27 -20.40
C PHE A 266 -8.13 4.40 -19.49
N ILE A 267 -7.91 4.22 -18.19
CA ILE A 267 -8.04 5.24 -17.16
C ILE A 267 -6.68 5.39 -16.49
N GLN A 268 -6.22 6.63 -16.39
CA GLN A 268 -4.91 6.94 -15.84
C GLN A 268 -4.81 6.51 -14.37
N ASP A 269 -3.67 5.89 -14.03
CA ASP A 269 -3.27 5.51 -12.67
C ASP A 269 -4.13 4.40 -12.02
N GLU A 270 -4.97 3.68 -12.77
CA GLU A 270 -5.69 2.50 -12.24
C GLU A 270 -4.72 1.41 -11.77
N LEU A 271 -3.66 1.13 -12.54
CA LEU A 271 -2.60 0.19 -12.12
C LEU A 271 -1.88 0.70 -10.85
N LEU A 272 -1.54 1.99 -10.82
CA LEU A 272 -0.85 2.59 -9.67
C LEU A 272 -1.70 2.51 -8.40
N ARG A 273 -2.97 2.91 -8.46
CA ARG A 273 -3.87 2.90 -7.31
C ARG A 273 -4.20 1.47 -6.88
N SER A 274 -4.34 0.54 -7.82
CA SER A 274 -4.48 -0.89 -7.51
C SER A 274 -3.28 -1.43 -6.75
N CYS A 275 -2.06 -1.16 -7.20
CA CYS A 275 -0.83 -1.56 -6.52
C CYS A 275 -0.70 -0.91 -5.14
N LEU A 276 -1.00 0.39 -5.02
CA LEU A 276 -0.96 1.11 -3.75
C LEU A 276 -2.01 0.59 -2.76
N ALA A 277 -3.21 0.24 -3.21
CA ALA A 277 -4.25 -0.29 -2.35
C ALA A 277 -3.87 -1.71 -1.90
N LEU A 278 -3.50 -2.59 -2.84
CA LEU A 278 -3.05 -3.95 -2.55
C LEU A 278 -1.83 -4.01 -1.64
N SER A 279 -0.93 -3.02 -1.66
CA SER A 279 0.23 -3.03 -0.77
C SER A 279 -0.15 -2.91 0.71
N HIS A 280 -1.28 -2.27 1.04
CA HIS A 280 -1.83 -2.18 2.40
C HIS A 280 -2.64 -3.40 2.85
N SER A 281 -2.95 -4.34 1.94
CA SER A 281 -3.76 -5.51 2.26
C SER A 281 -3.05 -6.53 3.15
N SER A 282 -3.82 -7.28 3.91
CA SER A 282 -3.39 -8.50 4.61
C SER A 282 -3.95 -9.76 3.94
N SER A 283 -5.18 -9.70 3.42
CA SER A 283 -5.89 -10.82 2.81
C SER A 283 -6.52 -10.45 1.45
N VAL A 284 -6.26 -11.27 0.42
CA VAL A 284 -6.70 -11.04 -0.95
C VAL A 284 -7.41 -12.29 -1.50
N ALA A 285 -8.61 -12.12 -2.06
CA ALA A 285 -9.27 -13.13 -2.87
C ALA A 285 -9.10 -12.80 -4.36
N ILE A 286 -8.62 -13.76 -5.15
CA ILE A 286 -8.39 -13.62 -6.58
C ILE A 286 -9.33 -14.57 -7.33
N THR A 287 -10.01 -14.08 -8.36
CA THR A 287 -10.82 -14.89 -9.25
C THR A 287 -10.38 -14.69 -10.69
N THR A 288 -10.43 -15.78 -11.47
CA THR A 288 -10.05 -15.79 -12.88
C THR A 288 -10.78 -16.94 -13.57
N GLY A 289 -10.93 -16.85 -14.88
CA GLY A 289 -11.57 -17.89 -15.69
C GLY A 289 -12.68 -17.30 -16.54
N PHE A 290 -12.52 -17.48 -17.85
CA PHE A 290 -13.46 -17.03 -18.86
C PHE A 290 -13.78 -18.20 -19.82
N PRO A 291 -15.01 -18.75 -19.80
CA PRO A 291 -15.39 -19.80 -20.72
C PRO A 291 -15.75 -19.22 -22.09
N THR A 292 -14.78 -19.16 -23.01
CA THR A 292 -15.00 -18.65 -24.37
C THR A 292 -15.41 -19.72 -25.37
N HIS A 293 -15.04 -20.98 -25.12
CA HIS A 293 -15.19 -22.09 -26.06
C HIS A 293 -16.14 -23.18 -25.54
N TYR A 294 -17.43 -22.86 -25.41
CA TYR A 294 -18.46 -23.73 -24.83
C TYR A 294 -18.61 -25.12 -25.49
N MET A 295 -18.05 -25.34 -26.69
CA MET A 295 -18.04 -26.63 -27.38
C MET A 295 -16.82 -27.51 -27.03
N HIS A 296 -15.89 -27.00 -26.23
CA HIS A 296 -14.68 -27.68 -25.78
C HIS A 296 -14.73 -27.96 -24.27
N SER A 297 -13.93 -28.94 -23.84
CA SER A 297 -13.75 -29.27 -22.43
C SER A 297 -12.24 -29.28 -22.10
N PRO A 298 -11.75 -28.41 -21.21
CA PRO A 298 -12.49 -27.30 -20.60
C PRO A 298 -12.86 -26.19 -21.61
N PRO A 299 -13.93 -25.41 -21.36
CA PRO A 299 -14.33 -24.27 -22.19
C PRO A 299 -13.53 -22.99 -21.90
N ASP A 300 -12.78 -22.98 -20.80
CA ASP A 300 -11.98 -21.86 -20.31
C ASP A 300 -10.77 -21.58 -21.21
N GLU A 301 -10.28 -20.35 -21.16
CA GLU A 301 -9.18 -19.88 -21.99
C GLU A 301 -7.85 -19.68 -21.26
N THR A 302 -6.80 -19.42 -22.05
CA THR A 302 -5.43 -19.23 -21.55
C THR A 302 -5.17 -17.84 -20.95
N ASP A 303 -6.03 -16.86 -21.19
CA ASP A 303 -5.92 -15.54 -20.56
C ASP A 303 -6.60 -15.52 -19.18
N GLY A 304 -5.96 -14.86 -18.21
CA GLY A 304 -6.37 -14.82 -16.81
C GLY A 304 -5.51 -15.64 -15.85
N PRO A 305 -5.50 -16.99 -15.94
CA PRO A 305 -4.85 -17.84 -14.95
C PRO A 305 -3.36 -17.55 -14.75
N PRO A 306 -2.54 -17.35 -15.80
CA PRO A 306 -1.13 -16.99 -15.62
C PRO A 306 -0.93 -15.67 -14.87
N GLY A 307 -1.71 -14.63 -15.19
CA GLY A 307 -1.68 -13.33 -14.50
C GLY A 307 -2.09 -13.45 -13.03
N ALA A 308 -3.13 -14.24 -12.74
CA ALA A 308 -3.60 -14.52 -11.38
C ALA A 308 -2.54 -15.24 -10.55
N ILE A 309 -1.86 -16.24 -11.12
CA ILE A 309 -0.79 -16.98 -10.46
C ILE A 309 0.42 -16.09 -10.21
N ALA A 310 0.83 -15.28 -11.19
CA ALA A 310 1.94 -14.34 -11.00
C ALA A 310 1.67 -13.32 -9.88
N MET A 311 0.45 -12.79 -9.81
CA MET A 311 0.02 -11.90 -8.75
C MET A 311 -0.01 -12.62 -7.38
N ALA A 312 -0.59 -13.82 -7.31
CA ALA A 312 -0.64 -14.63 -6.10
C ALA A 312 0.77 -14.92 -5.56
N THR A 313 1.70 -15.30 -6.43
CA THR A 313 3.10 -15.56 -6.08
C THR A 313 3.78 -14.34 -5.45
N MET A 314 3.61 -13.15 -6.03
CA MET A 314 4.16 -11.92 -5.47
C MET A 314 3.50 -11.57 -4.13
N LEU A 315 2.18 -11.63 -4.02
CA LEU A 315 1.46 -11.36 -2.77
C LEU A 315 1.91 -12.28 -1.62
N LEU A 316 2.08 -13.58 -1.89
CA LEU A 316 2.62 -14.56 -0.93
C LEU A 316 4.06 -14.21 -0.51
N SER A 317 4.89 -13.75 -1.44
CA SER A 317 6.27 -13.30 -1.15
C SER A 317 6.32 -12.08 -0.22
N LEU A 318 5.29 -11.23 -0.29
CA LEU A 318 5.09 -10.07 0.58
C LEU A 318 4.38 -10.43 1.90
N GLY A 319 4.19 -11.72 2.19
CA GLY A 319 3.59 -12.21 3.44
C GLY A 319 2.07 -12.07 3.51
N LYS A 320 1.39 -11.83 2.39
CA LYS A 320 -0.07 -11.67 2.34
C LYS A 320 -0.76 -13.02 2.22
N GLN A 321 -1.98 -13.11 2.75
CA GLN A 321 -2.85 -14.27 2.57
C GLN A 321 -3.57 -14.17 1.24
N VAL A 322 -3.54 -15.24 0.45
CA VAL A 322 -4.16 -15.29 -0.88
C VAL A 322 -5.12 -16.48 -0.93
N THR A 323 -6.33 -16.26 -1.41
CA THR A 323 -7.32 -17.30 -1.72
C THR A 323 -7.72 -17.18 -3.19
N MET A 324 -7.84 -18.29 -3.91
CA MET A 324 -8.46 -18.30 -5.23
C MET A 324 -9.94 -18.67 -5.14
N VAL A 325 -10.78 -17.94 -5.88
CA VAL A 325 -12.22 -18.18 -6.00
C VAL A 325 -12.53 -18.57 -7.44
N THR A 326 -13.18 -19.72 -7.62
CA THR A 326 -13.46 -20.30 -8.93
C THR A 326 -14.91 -20.75 -9.05
N ASP A 327 -15.38 -20.90 -10.29
CA ASP A 327 -16.60 -21.65 -10.58
C ASP A 327 -16.48 -23.08 -10.07
N ARG A 328 -17.58 -23.65 -9.58
CA ARG A 328 -17.69 -25.06 -9.22
C ARG A 328 -17.32 -25.97 -10.38
N ARG A 329 -17.74 -25.63 -11.60
CA ARG A 329 -17.39 -26.37 -12.83
C ARG A 329 -15.88 -26.45 -13.05
N ALA A 330 -15.16 -25.39 -12.71
CA ALA A 330 -13.73 -25.27 -12.95
C ALA A 330 -12.87 -25.70 -11.74
N LEU A 331 -13.48 -26.13 -10.63
CA LEU A 331 -12.80 -26.42 -9.37
C LEU A 331 -11.67 -27.45 -9.53
N GLU A 332 -11.95 -28.60 -10.13
CA GLU A 332 -10.96 -29.67 -10.30
C GLU A 332 -9.81 -29.24 -11.23
N MET A 333 -10.15 -28.54 -12.33
CA MET A 333 -9.17 -28.01 -13.29
C MET A 333 -8.25 -26.99 -12.61
N ASN A 334 -8.82 -26.00 -11.92
CA ASN A 334 -8.06 -24.95 -11.26
C ASN A 334 -7.25 -25.50 -10.08
N GLN A 335 -7.72 -26.53 -9.37
CA GLN A 335 -6.92 -27.22 -8.37
C GLN A 335 -5.70 -27.88 -9.00
N ALA A 336 -5.88 -28.60 -10.12
CA ALA A 336 -4.77 -29.21 -10.84
C ALA A 336 -3.75 -28.18 -11.37
N ILE A 337 -4.22 -27.01 -11.82
CA ILE A 337 -3.34 -25.90 -12.26
C ILE A 337 -2.52 -25.37 -11.07
N ILE A 338 -3.15 -25.13 -9.91
CA ILE A 338 -2.47 -24.67 -8.70
C ILE A 338 -1.43 -25.71 -8.26
N ASP A 339 -1.80 -26.99 -8.18
CA ASP A 339 -0.91 -28.06 -7.75
C ASP A 339 0.32 -28.16 -8.66
N GLU A 340 0.11 -28.06 -9.97
CA GLU A 340 1.20 -28.08 -10.95
C GLU A 340 2.07 -26.82 -10.89
N ALA A 341 1.47 -25.65 -10.68
CA ALA A 341 2.21 -24.40 -10.51
C ALA A 341 3.11 -24.44 -9.28
N VAL A 342 2.65 -25.03 -8.17
CA VAL A 342 3.47 -25.29 -6.98
C VAL A 342 4.57 -26.29 -7.29
N ARG A 343 4.23 -27.42 -7.93
CA ARG A 343 5.19 -28.49 -8.27
C ARG A 343 6.33 -27.99 -9.18
N THR A 344 6.02 -27.07 -10.09
CA THR A 344 6.98 -26.49 -11.04
C THR A 344 7.70 -25.24 -10.49
N GLY A 345 7.33 -24.77 -9.29
CA GLY A 345 7.90 -23.57 -8.68
C GLY A 345 7.47 -22.26 -9.34
N VAL A 346 6.40 -22.27 -10.14
CA VAL A 346 5.76 -21.05 -10.66
C VAL A 346 5.01 -20.33 -9.54
N LEU A 347 4.28 -21.10 -8.72
CA LEU A 347 3.59 -20.63 -7.53
C LEU A 347 4.41 -20.95 -6.28
N LYS A 348 4.66 -19.94 -5.42
CA LYS A 348 5.52 -20.04 -4.23
C LYS A 348 5.09 -21.15 -3.27
N SER A 349 3.79 -21.24 -3.01
CA SER A 349 3.19 -22.21 -2.10
C SER A 349 1.73 -22.44 -2.50
N THR A 350 1.17 -23.58 -2.09
CA THR A 350 -0.26 -23.84 -2.31
C THR A 350 -1.11 -22.75 -1.67
N ILE A 351 -2.23 -22.43 -2.32
CA ILE A 351 -3.22 -21.45 -1.88
C ILE A 351 -4.59 -22.11 -1.79
N PRO A 352 -5.44 -21.71 -0.83
CA PRO A 352 -6.82 -22.18 -0.78
C PRO A 352 -7.55 -21.87 -2.08
N LEU A 353 -8.21 -22.89 -2.64
CA LEU A 353 -9.14 -22.75 -3.76
C LEU A 353 -10.55 -23.00 -3.24
N VAL A 354 -11.44 -22.02 -3.40
CA VAL A 354 -12.81 -22.07 -2.89
C VAL A 354 -13.82 -21.76 -3.99
N VAL A 355 -15.04 -22.24 -3.80
CA VAL A 355 -16.20 -21.89 -4.63
C VAL A 355 -17.10 -20.92 -3.88
N PHE A 356 -17.76 -20.04 -4.62
CA PHE A 356 -18.85 -19.24 -4.07
C PHE A 356 -20.17 -19.98 -4.29
N GLU A 357 -20.91 -20.24 -3.21
CA GLU A 357 -22.22 -20.89 -3.27
C GLU A 357 -23.32 -19.86 -3.02
N ASP A 358 -24.11 -19.57 -4.05
CA ASP A 358 -25.36 -18.83 -3.88
C ASP A 358 -26.44 -19.77 -3.33
N ILE A 359 -26.64 -19.69 -2.02
CA ILE A 359 -27.65 -20.44 -1.26
C ILE A 359 -28.74 -19.50 -0.72
N GLY A 360 -28.73 -18.23 -1.13
CA GLY A 360 -29.69 -17.22 -0.70
C GLY A 360 -29.14 -15.80 -0.61
N PRO A 361 -29.99 -14.83 -0.22
CA PRO A 361 -29.69 -13.39 -0.36
C PRO A 361 -28.49 -12.90 0.47
N ASN A 362 -28.06 -13.65 1.49
CA ASN A 362 -26.93 -13.29 2.35
C ASN A 362 -25.64 -14.06 2.03
N SER A 363 -25.61 -14.87 0.95
CA SER A 363 -24.44 -15.67 0.58
C SER A 363 -23.17 -14.84 0.47
N SER A 364 -23.22 -13.70 -0.23
CA SER A 364 -22.05 -12.82 -0.38
C SER A 364 -21.56 -12.27 0.95
N LEU A 365 -22.47 -11.86 1.86
CA LEU A 365 -22.10 -11.38 3.19
C LEU A 365 -21.44 -12.48 4.01
N HIS A 366 -21.97 -13.71 4.00
CA HIS A 366 -21.37 -14.83 4.73
C HIS A 366 -19.99 -15.22 4.20
N PHE A 367 -19.78 -15.06 2.89
CA PHE A 367 -18.50 -15.28 2.24
C PHE A 367 -17.48 -14.20 2.63
N LEU A 368 -17.87 -12.93 2.52
CA LEU A 368 -16.97 -11.79 2.72
C LEU A 368 -16.73 -11.42 4.18
N CYS A 369 -17.67 -11.70 5.08
CA CYS A 369 -17.60 -11.30 6.48
C CYS A 369 -17.52 -12.52 7.41
N HIS A 370 -16.81 -12.38 8.53
CA HIS A 370 -16.83 -13.41 9.56
C HIS A 370 -18.25 -13.55 10.13
N HIS A 371 -18.84 -14.74 10.01
CA HIS A 371 -20.22 -15.03 10.39
C HIS A 371 -21.30 -14.20 9.68
N GLY A 372 -20.97 -13.55 8.54
CA GLY A 372 -21.91 -12.68 7.82
C GLY A 372 -22.19 -11.34 8.50
N ASP A 373 -21.34 -10.92 9.45
CA ASP A 373 -21.49 -9.67 10.18
C ASP A 373 -20.62 -8.56 9.55
N PRO A 374 -21.21 -7.58 8.82
CA PRO A 374 -20.47 -6.51 8.17
C PRO A 374 -19.92 -5.47 9.15
N THR A 375 -20.26 -5.56 10.45
CA THR A 375 -19.69 -4.68 11.49
C THR A 375 -18.34 -5.19 12.00
N LYS A 376 -17.96 -6.42 11.64
CA LYS A 376 -16.66 -7.01 11.93
C LYS A 376 -15.72 -6.84 10.73
N PRO A 377 -14.39 -6.91 10.95
CA PRO A 377 -13.44 -6.96 9.85
C PRO A 377 -13.84 -8.03 8.83
N SER A 378 -13.76 -7.68 7.55
CA SER A 378 -13.99 -8.62 6.46
C SER A 378 -12.93 -9.72 6.47
N ARG A 379 -13.24 -10.86 5.84
CA ARG A 379 -12.29 -11.96 5.62
C ARG A 379 -11.20 -11.60 4.60
N TYR A 380 -11.54 -10.68 3.71
CA TYR A 380 -10.69 -10.20 2.63
C TYR A 380 -10.68 -8.69 2.64
N ASP A 381 -9.50 -8.12 2.50
CA ASP A 381 -9.33 -6.67 2.31
C ASP A 381 -9.51 -6.32 0.82
N HIS A 382 -9.20 -7.26 -0.07
CA HIS A 382 -9.29 -7.07 -1.51
C HIS A 382 -9.94 -8.25 -2.24
N LEU A 383 -10.76 -7.93 -3.23
CA LEU A 383 -11.22 -8.85 -4.27
C LEU A 383 -10.60 -8.45 -5.60
N VAL A 384 -9.98 -9.40 -6.31
CA VAL A 384 -9.35 -9.15 -7.60
C VAL A 384 -9.93 -10.11 -8.64
N ALA A 385 -10.40 -9.57 -9.76
CA ALA A 385 -10.85 -10.32 -10.92
C ALA A 385 -9.85 -10.12 -12.06
N ILE A 386 -9.38 -11.20 -12.68
CA ILE A 386 -8.47 -11.15 -13.84
C ILE A 386 -9.04 -12.06 -14.91
N GLU A 387 -9.45 -11.49 -16.03
CA GLU A 387 -10.12 -12.24 -17.11
C GLU A 387 -11.24 -13.14 -16.57
N ARG A 388 -12.06 -12.54 -15.72
CA ARG A 388 -13.24 -13.18 -15.15
C ARG A 388 -14.46 -12.62 -15.86
N SER A 389 -15.33 -13.45 -16.42
CA SER A 389 -16.57 -12.97 -17.04
C SER A 389 -17.43 -12.17 -16.05
N GLY A 390 -17.90 -10.99 -16.44
CA GLY A 390 -18.81 -10.16 -15.66
C GLY A 390 -20.22 -10.16 -16.24
N ARG A 391 -21.25 -10.06 -15.38
CA ARG A 391 -22.63 -9.94 -15.88
C ARG A 391 -22.83 -8.64 -16.65
N ALA A 392 -23.59 -8.71 -17.73
CA ALA A 392 -24.12 -7.57 -18.46
C ALA A 392 -25.39 -7.04 -17.78
N GLU A 393 -25.92 -5.94 -18.30
CA GLU A 393 -27.08 -5.21 -17.75
C GLU A 393 -28.37 -6.06 -17.67
N ASP A 394 -28.50 -7.06 -18.55
CA ASP A 394 -29.64 -7.99 -18.55
C ASP A 394 -29.46 -9.19 -17.59
N GLY A 395 -28.36 -9.22 -16.83
CA GLY A 395 -28.01 -10.29 -15.91
C GLY A 395 -27.51 -11.58 -16.58
N ASN A 396 -27.18 -11.54 -17.89
CA ASN A 396 -26.49 -12.61 -18.59
C ASN A 396 -24.97 -12.36 -18.67
N TYR A 397 -24.23 -13.35 -19.14
CA TYR A 397 -22.79 -13.28 -19.35
C TYR A 397 -22.51 -13.52 -20.82
N TYR A 398 -21.69 -12.68 -21.44
CA TYR A 398 -21.40 -12.76 -22.87
C TYR A 398 -19.89 -12.80 -23.11
N ASN A 399 -19.45 -13.66 -24.03
CA ASN A 399 -18.11 -13.53 -24.59
C ASN A 399 -18.06 -12.42 -25.65
N MET A 400 -16.87 -12.07 -26.14
CA MET A 400 -16.68 -11.04 -27.18
C MET A 400 -17.40 -11.33 -28.51
N ARG A 401 -17.86 -12.57 -28.72
CA ARG A 401 -18.69 -12.98 -29.89
C ARG A 401 -20.19 -12.74 -29.64
N ALA A 402 -20.57 -12.20 -28.48
CA ALA A 402 -21.93 -12.05 -27.97
C ALA A 402 -22.70 -13.37 -27.82
N VAL A 403 -21.97 -14.46 -27.54
CA VAL A 403 -22.60 -15.72 -27.15
C VAL A 403 -22.87 -15.69 -25.65
N ASN A 404 -24.11 -16.01 -25.26
CA ASN A 404 -24.48 -16.12 -23.86
C ASN A 404 -23.84 -17.38 -23.23
N ILE A 405 -23.03 -17.17 -22.21
CA ILE A 405 -22.26 -18.20 -21.49
C ILE A 405 -22.72 -18.35 -20.03
N LYS A 406 -23.87 -17.78 -19.64
CA LYS A 406 -24.40 -17.80 -18.26
C LYS A 406 -24.45 -19.19 -17.63
N HIS A 407 -24.74 -20.22 -18.43
CA HIS A 407 -24.79 -21.61 -17.98
C HIS A 407 -23.42 -22.21 -17.59
N LEU A 408 -22.31 -21.49 -17.81
CA LEU A 408 -20.95 -21.92 -17.50
C LEU A 408 -20.29 -21.13 -16.37
N VAL A 409 -20.97 -20.10 -15.85
CA VAL A 409 -20.42 -19.06 -14.99
C VAL A 409 -21.25 -18.97 -13.71
N ASP A 410 -20.61 -19.20 -12.57
CA ASP A 410 -21.18 -18.96 -11.24
C ASP A 410 -21.20 -17.45 -10.93
N PRO A 411 -22.16 -16.97 -10.12
CA PRO A 411 -22.39 -15.53 -9.90
C PRO A 411 -21.39 -14.93 -8.89
N ILE A 412 -20.08 -15.15 -9.09
CA ILE A 412 -18.98 -14.61 -8.28
C ILE A 412 -18.99 -13.08 -8.24
N ASP A 413 -19.56 -12.43 -9.26
CA ASP A 413 -19.77 -11.00 -9.33
C ASP A 413 -20.71 -10.46 -8.24
N ASP A 414 -21.57 -11.28 -7.64
CA ASP A 414 -22.35 -10.91 -6.46
C ASP A 414 -21.45 -10.59 -5.24
N LEU A 415 -20.21 -11.11 -5.19
CA LEU A 415 -19.23 -10.72 -4.19
C LEU A 415 -18.76 -9.28 -4.40
N PHE A 416 -18.54 -8.87 -5.65
CA PHE A 416 -18.11 -7.51 -6.00
C PHE A 416 -19.23 -6.49 -5.75
N ILE A 417 -20.48 -6.86 -6.08
CA ILE A 417 -21.66 -6.06 -5.79
C ILE A 417 -21.83 -5.86 -4.27
N ALA A 418 -21.68 -6.93 -3.48
CA ALA A 418 -21.80 -6.85 -2.02
C ALA A 418 -20.66 -6.03 -1.40
N ALA A 419 -19.42 -6.18 -1.88
CA ALA A 419 -18.25 -5.48 -1.38
C ALA A 419 -18.41 -3.95 -1.37
N LYS A 420 -19.13 -3.38 -2.36
CA LYS A 420 -19.42 -1.94 -2.42
C LYS A 420 -20.09 -1.38 -1.15
N ASN A 421 -20.85 -2.21 -0.45
CA ASN A 421 -21.57 -1.83 0.76
C ASN A 421 -20.86 -2.26 2.06
N ILE A 422 -19.67 -2.86 1.96
CA ILE A 422 -18.88 -3.34 3.09
C ILE A 422 -17.62 -2.46 3.19
N PRO A 423 -17.54 -1.55 4.17
CA PRO A 423 -16.38 -0.69 4.33
C PRO A 423 -15.08 -1.49 4.46
N GLY A 424 -14.03 -1.03 3.77
CA GLY A 424 -12.70 -1.62 3.86
C GLY A 424 -12.41 -2.76 2.87
N ILE A 425 -13.38 -3.21 2.07
CA ILE A 425 -13.11 -4.12 0.95
C ILE A 425 -12.88 -3.30 -0.32
N THR A 426 -11.72 -3.46 -0.95
CA THR A 426 -11.42 -2.86 -2.26
C THR A 426 -11.54 -3.90 -3.37
N THR A 427 -12.18 -3.53 -4.48
CA THR A 427 -12.37 -4.39 -5.65
C THR A 427 -11.50 -3.92 -6.82
N ILE A 428 -10.86 -4.88 -7.51
CA ILE A 428 -9.99 -4.61 -8.67
C ILE A 428 -10.41 -5.55 -9.80
N GLY A 429 -10.68 -5.00 -10.98
CA GLY A 429 -10.89 -5.75 -12.21
C GLY A 429 -9.73 -5.56 -13.19
N ILE A 430 -9.30 -6.63 -13.84
CA ILE A 430 -8.33 -6.63 -14.92
C ILE A 430 -8.98 -7.30 -16.14
N GLY A 431 -9.07 -6.56 -17.24
CA GLY A 431 -9.76 -6.99 -18.46
C GLY A 431 -9.15 -6.40 -19.72
N ASP A 432 -9.50 -6.98 -20.87
CA ASP A 432 -8.99 -6.58 -22.19
C ASP A 432 -10.06 -6.37 -23.27
N GLY A 433 -11.33 -6.63 -22.96
CA GLY A 433 -12.48 -6.57 -23.86
C GLY A 433 -13.67 -5.73 -23.36
N GLY A 434 -13.81 -5.53 -22.05
CA GLY A 434 -14.87 -4.74 -21.41
C GLY A 434 -16.07 -5.54 -20.90
N ASN A 435 -16.09 -6.86 -21.11
CA ASN A 435 -17.11 -7.80 -20.64
C ASN A 435 -16.65 -8.60 -19.40
N GLU A 436 -15.48 -8.24 -18.86
CA GLU A 436 -14.90 -8.81 -17.65
C GLU A 436 -15.39 -8.10 -16.39
N LEU A 437 -15.42 -8.84 -15.29
CA LEU A 437 -15.82 -8.38 -13.97
C LEU A 437 -14.93 -7.21 -13.52
N GLY A 438 -15.57 -6.10 -13.19
CA GLY A 438 -14.94 -4.84 -12.81
C GLY A 438 -14.90 -3.81 -13.93
N MET A 439 -15.03 -4.23 -15.20
CA MET A 439 -15.07 -3.33 -16.35
C MET A 439 -16.37 -2.51 -16.44
N GLY A 440 -17.35 -2.75 -15.55
CA GLY A 440 -18.48 -1.84 -15.37
C GLY A 440 -18.06 -0.40 -15.07
N LYS A 441 -16.83 -0.17 -14.55
CA LYS A 441 -16.25 1.16 -14.37
C LYS A 441 -16.05 1.91 -15.70
N VAL A 442 -15.84 1.20 -16.79
CA VAL A 442 -15.68 1.73 -18.16
C VAL A 442 -16.87 1.42 -19.06
N LYS A 443 -18.01 0.98 -18.50
CA LYS A 443 -19.20 0.51 -19.24
C LYS A 443 -19.60 1.40 -20.42
N GLU A 444 -19.72 2.71 -20.21
CA GLU A 444 -20.14 3.64 -21.27
C GLU A 444 -19.12 3.75 -22.42
N LYS A 445 -17.82 3.65 -22.12
CA LYS A 445 -16.78 3.56 -23.15
C LYS A 445 -16.86 2.23 -23.89
N VAL A 446 -17.12 1.12 -23.18
CA VAL A 446 -17.29 -0.20 -23.80
C VAL A 446 -18.47 -0.19 -24.76
N LYS A 447 -19.64 0.32 -24.33
CA LYS A 447 -20.85 0.43 -25.16
C LYS A 447 -20.60 1.21 -26.46
N SER A 448 -19.89 2.31 -26.35
CA SER A 448 -19.64 3.21 -27.49
C SER A 448 -18.50 2.79 -28.41
N LEU A 449 -17.47 2.11 -27.90
CA LEU A 449 -16.22 1.90 -28.63
C LEU A 449 -15.94 0.44 -28.97
N MET A 450 -16.47 -0.51 -28.19
CA MET A 450 -16.19 -1.94 -28.37
C MET A 450 -17.23 -2.61 -29.27
N PRO A 451 -16.84 -3.59 -30.11
CA PRO A 451 -17.79 -4.34 -30.92
C PRO A 451 -18.86 -5.00 -30.06
N LYS A 452 -20.14 -4.76 -30.39
CA LYS A 452 -21.30 -5.28 -29.64
C LYS A 452 -21.34 -4.82 -28.17
N GLY A 453 -20.67 -3.71 -27.85
CA GLY A 453 -20.56 -3.17 -26.50
C GLY A 453 -21.90 -2.98 -25.78
N ASP A 454 -22.94 -2.57 -26.50
CA ASP A 454 -24.31 -2.42 -25.96
C ASP A 454 -24.87 -3.68 -25.30
N LEU A 455 -24.43 -4.86 -25.76
CA LEU A 455 -24.86 -6.15 -25.24
C LEU A 455 -23.86 -6.74 -24.24
N ILE A 456 -22.57 -6.65 -24.54
CA ILE A 456 -21.55 -7.41 -23.80
C ILE A 456 -20.94 -6.66 -22.63
N ALA A 457 -21.10 -5.33 -22.55
CA ALA A 457 -20.45 -4.53 -21.53
C ALA A 457 -20.82 -5.03 -20.13
N CYS A 458 -19.81 -5.28 -19.30
CA CYS A 458 -20.03 -5.65 -17.91
C CYS A 458 -20.77 -4.52 -17.19
N ASP A 459 -21.74 -4.87 -16.35
CA ASP A 459 -22.51 -3.93 -15.53
C ASP A 459 -21.89 -3.72 -14.14
N VAL A 460 -21.05 -4.65 -13.69
CA VAL A 460 -20.48 -4.63 -12.33
C VAL A 460 -19.15 -3.87 -12.33
N PRO A 461 -19.09 -2.66 -11.71
CA PRO A 461 -17.85 -1.91 -11.59
C PRO A 461 -16.98 -2.46 -10.46
N ALA A 462 -15.67 -2.28 -10.61
CA ALA A 462 -14.71 -2.39 -9.51
C ALA A 462 -14.26 -0.98 -9.07
N ASP A 463 -13.69 -0.88 -7.87
CA ASP A 463 -13.06 0.36 -7.40
C ASP A 463 -11.89 0.75 -8.29
N TYR A 464 -11.16 -0.24 -8.79
CA TYR A 464 -10.15 -0.06 -9.83
C TYR A 464 -10.35 -0.99 -11.03
N ALA A 465 -10.14 -0.49 -12.24
CA ALA A 465 -10.27 -1.22 -13.50
C ALA A 465 -9.00 -1.05 -14.35
N ILE A 466 -8.12 -2.06 -14.30
CA ILE A 466 -6.90 -2.11 -15.11
C ILE A 466 -7.25 -2.67 -16.49
N THR A 467 -6.99 -1.89 -17.53
CA THR A 467 -7.17 -2.31 -18.92
C THR A 467 -5.81 -2.68 -19.52
N ALA A 468 -5.67 -3.88 -20.06
CA ALA A 468 -4.44 -4.36 -20.69
C ALA A 468 -4.75 -4.99 -22.04
N GLY A 469 -3.80 -5.03 -22.99
CA GLY A 469 -4.01 -5.71 -24.28
C GLY A 469 -4.20 -7.22 -24.17
N VAL A 470 -3.80 -7.80 -23.04
CA VAL A 470 -4.05 -9.17 -22.58
C VAL A 470 -4.11 -9.11 -21.05
N SER A 471 -5.11 -9.68 -20.41
CA SER A 471 -5.34 -9.55 -18.96
C SER A 471 -4.22 -10.14 -18.10
N ASN A 472 -3.57 -11.20 -18.58
CA ASN A 472 -2.35 -11.75 -17.99
C ASN A 472 -1.27 -10.70 -17.78
N TRP A 473 -1.09 -9.78 -18.74
CA TRP A 473 -0.10 -8.71 -18.64
C TRP A 473 -0.42 -7.74 -17.49
N GLY A 474 -1.70 -7.43 -17.28
CA GLY A 474 -2.15 -6.67 -16.13
C GLY A 474 -1.78 -7.33 -14.80
N GLY A 475 -1.96 -8.65 -14.69
CA GLY A 475 -1.51 -9.44 -13.54
C GLY A 475 0.01 -9.35 -13.30
N TYR A 476 0.82 -9.44 -14.36
CA TYR A 476 2.28 -9.29 -14.27
C TYR A 476 2.69 -7.88 -13.83
N ALA A 477 2.04 -6.85 -14.38
CA ALA A 477 2.33 -5.47 -14.04
C ALA A 477 1.96 -5.15 -12.59
N VAL A 478 0.90 -5.74 -12.04
CA VAL A 478 0.59 -5.63 -10.60
C VAL A 478 1.69 -6.29 -9.77
N ALA A 479 2.15 -7.49 -10.13
CA ALA A 479 3.26 -8.14 -9.43
C ALA A 479 4.54 -7.27 -9.44
N CYS A 480 4.90 -6.70 -10.59
CA CYS A 480 6.01 -5.76 -10.72
C CYS A 480 5.79 -4.46 -9.92
N GLY A 481 4.59 -3.90 -9.94
CA GLY A 481 4.24 -2.69 -9.21
C GLY A 481 4.30 -2.88 -7.69
N LEU A 482 3.84 -4.02 -7.18
CA LEU A 482 3.97 -4.39 -5.77
C LEU A 482 5.44 -4.51 -5.35
N TYR A 483 6.30 -5.09 -6.17
CA TYR A 483 7.75 -5.12 -5.92
C TYR A 483 8.35 -3.70 -5.86
N LEU A 484 8.02 -2.85 -6.84
CA LEU A 484 8.51 -1.47 -6.88
C LEU A 484 8.08 -0.66 -5.65
N LEU A 485 6.86 -0.85 -5.17
CA LEU A 485 6.36 -0.20 -3.97
C LEU A 485 7.06 -0.72 -2.70
N ASN A 486 7.31 -2.02 -2.58
CA ASN A 486 7.97 -2.60 -1.41
C ASN A 486 9.49 -2.31 -1.34
N THR A 487 10.08 -1.95 -2.48
CA THR A 487 11.46 -1.45 -2.59
C THR A 487 11.56 0.08 -2.56
N CYS A 488 10.44 0.79 -2.64
CA CYS A 488 10.37 2.25 -2.51
C CYS A 488 10.48 2.68 -1.03
N PRO A 489 11.54 3.43 -0.62
CA PRO A 489 11.72 3.83 0.78
C PRO A 489 10.58 4.70 1.32
N VAL A 490 10.04 5.61 0.51
CA VAL A 490 8.90 6.46 0.87
C VAL A 490 7.69 5.61 1.23
N HIS A 491 7.36 4.65 0.37
CA HIS A 491 6.19 3.79 0.56
C HIS A 491 6.39 2.81 1.73
N LYS A 492 7.56 2.18 1.83
CA LYS A 492 7.88 1.26 2.93
C LYS A 492 7.83 1.95 4.29
N ARG A 493 8.38 3.17 4.40
CA ARG A 493 8.25 3.96 5.64
C ARG A 493 6.79 4.23 5.98
N TYR A 494 5.96 4.52 4.98
CA TYR A 494 4.52 4.76 5.18
C TYR A 494 3.78 3.49 5.64
N LEU A 495 4.03 2.34 5.01
CA LEU A 495 3.48 1.04 5.40
C LEU A 495 3.84 0.69 6.85
N ASN A 496 5.10 0.93 7.23
CA ASN A 496 5.59 0.66 8.58
C ASN A 496 5.23 1.75 9.61
N LYS A 497 4.38 2.72 9.25
CA LYS A 497 3.99 3.84 10.13
C LYS A 497 5.19 4.60 10.70
N GLY A 498 6.26 4.72 9.92
CA GLY A 498 7.52 5.36 10.33
C GLY A 498 8.35 4.56 11.35
N LEU A 499 8.01 3.30 11.60
CA LEU A 499 8.74 2.40 12.49
C LEU A 499 9.71 1.49 11.71
N GLY A 500 10.70 0.96 12.41
CA GLY A 500 11.69 0.04 11.81
C GLY A 500 12.91 0.74 11.23
N MET A 501 13.91 -0.08 10.91
CA MET A 501 15.01 0.32 10.04
C MET A 501 14.54 0.14 8.60
N ASP A 502 14.95 1.03 7.70
CA ASP A 502 14.55 0.97 6.29
C ASP A 502 15.12 -0.26 5.54
N HIS A 503 16.02 -1.02 6.15
CA HIS A 503 16.73 -2.11 5.51
C HIS A 503 15.86 -3.35 5.33
N GLN A 504 15.53 -3.69 4.07
CA GLN A 504 15.14 -5.05 3.68
C GLN A 504 16.34 -5.98 3.93
N THR A 505 16.09 -7.20 4.38
CA THR A 505 17.18 -8.18 4.41
C THR A 505 17.51 -8.61 2.97
N PRO A 506 18.78 -8.95 2.67
CA PRO A 506 19.13 -9.50 1.36
C PRO A 506 18.29 -10.74 0.99
N GLU A 507 17.91 -11.56 1.98
CA GLU A 507 17.08 -12.75 1.79
C GLU A 507 15.65 -12.39 1.38
N GLU A 508 15.03 -11.39 2.02
CA GLU A 508 13.69 -10.90 1.64
C GLU A 508 13.68 -10.37 0.20
N LEU A 509 14.68 -9.56 -0.15
CA LEU A 509 14.77 -9.00 -1.49
C LEU A 509 14.97 -10.10 -2.55
N GLN A 510 15.81 -11.10 -2.26
CA GLN A 510 16.01 -12.24 -3.14
C GLN A 510 14.72 -13.07 -3.31
N ASP A 511 13.96 -13.26 -2.24
CA ASP A 511 12.66 -13.94 -2.33
C ASP A 511 11.68 -13.15 -3.21
N TRP A 512 11.57 -11.83 -3.05
CA TRP A 512 10.70 -11.02 -3.90
C TRP A 512 11.12 -11.05 -5.38
N ILE A 513 12.43 -10.94 -5.66
CA ILE A 513 12.97 -11.04 -7.03
C ILE A 513 12.67 -12.40 -7.64
N ALA A 514 12.88 -13.49 -6.87
CA ALA A 514 12.59 -14.84 -7.32
C ALA A 514 11.10 -15.07 -7.61
N ASN A 515 10.22 -14.25 -7.03
CA ASN A 515 8.75 -14.32 -7.16
C ASN A 515 8.16 -13.34 -8.19
N LEU A 516 8.98 -12.53 -8.87
CA LEU A 516 8.55 -11.76 -10.05
C LEU A 516 8.10 -12.69 -11.21
N PRO A 517 7.25 -12.18 -12.13
CA PRO A 517 6.96 -12.88 -13.37
C PRO A 517 8.26 -13.05 -14.19
N SER A 518 8.39 -14.16 -14.92
CA SER A 518 9.53 -14.39 -15.80
C SER A 518 9.11 -15.19 -17.01
N VAL A 519 9.84 -15.05 -18.13
CA VAL A 519 9.56 -15.80 -19.36
C VAL A 519 9.51 -17.30 -19.09
N LYS A 520 10.44 -17.83 -18.28
CA LYS A 520 10.47 -19.26 -17.91
C LYS A 520 9.24 -19.70 -17.11
N LYS A 521 8.82 -18.90 -16.13
CA LYS A 521 7.62 -19.21 -15.33
C LYS A 521 6.37 -19.18 -16.20
N GLU A 522 6.28 -18.19 -17.09
CA GLU A 522 5.15 -18.06 -18.00
C GLU A 522 5.10 -19.23 -19.00
N GLU A 523 6.23 -19.60 -19.58
CA GLU A 523 6.33 -20.74 -20.47
C GLU A 523 5.87 -22.03 -19.78
N SER A 524 6.27 -22.23 -18.51
CA SER A 524 5.88 -23.39 -17.70
C SER A 524 4.38 -23.44 -17.43
N ILE A 525 3.76 -22.32 -17.04
CA ILE A 525 2.33 -22.29 -16.74
C ILE A 525 1.50 -22.40 -18.02
N LEU A 526 1.86 -21.69 -19.09
CA LEU A 526 1.13 -21.78 -20.36
C LEU A 526 1.24 -23.19 -20.97
N SER A 527 2.41 -23.83 -20.88
CA SER A 527 2.57 -25.23 -21.27
C SER A 527 1.68 -26.17 -20.45
N THR A 528 1.49 -25.86 -19.16
CA THR A 528 0.57 -26.61 -18.29
C THR A 528 -0.88 -26.46 -18.74
N LEU A 529 -1.32 -25.23 -19.04
CA LEU A 529 -2.68 -24.95 -19.53
C LEU A 529 -2.95 -25.70 -20.83
N VAL A 530 -2.01 -25.64 -21.79
CA VAL A 530 -2.08 -26.37 -23.06
C VAL A 530 -2.16 -27.88 -22.83
N ARG A 531 -1.34 -28.44 -21.93
CA ARG A 531 -1.39 -29.87 -21.59
C ARG A 531 -2.73 -30.28 -20.97
N PHE A 532 -3.37 -29.38 -20.21
CA PHE A 532 -4.69 -29.59 -19.63
C PHE A 532 -5.84 -29.32 -20.60
N GLY A 533 -5.54 -29.01 -21.86
CA GLY A 533 -6.55 -28.81 -22.88
C GLY A 533 -7.13 -27.40 -22.92
N ILE A 534 -6.56 -26.42 -22.21
CA ILE A 534 -7.04 -25.03 -22.21
C ILE A 534 -6.50 -24.33 -23.46
N ARG A 535 -7.38 -23.58 -24.14
CA ARG A 535 -7.14 -23.06 -25.50
C ARG A 535 -7.05 -21.54 -25.51
N SER A 536 -6.47 -20.98 -26.57
CA SER A 536 -6.55 -19.52 -26.76
C SER A 536 -7.99 -19.07 -26.97
N GLY A 537 -8.38 -18.01 -26.25
CA GLY A 537 -9.70 -17.40 -26.31
C GLY A 537 -10.16 -16.95 -27.69
N LYS A 538 -9.20 -16.52 -28.52
CA LYS A 538 -9.48 -15.96 -29.84
C LYS A 538 -9.57 -17.04 -30.93
N THR A 539 -8.61 -17.96 -30.98
CA THR A 539 -8.43 -18.91 -32.10
C THR A 539 -8.99 -20.31 -31.82
N ALA A 540 -9.25 -20.65 -30.55
CA ALA A 540 -9.50 -22.01 -30.07
C ALA A 540 -8.33 -23.00 -30.28
N HIS A 541 -7.13 -22.52 -30.64
CA HIS A 541 -5.97 -23.38 -30.80
C HIS A 541 -5.48 -23.90 -29.45
N LEU A 542 -5.06 -25.16 -29.46
CA LEU A 542 -4.36 -25.79 -28.34
C LEU A 542 -2.85 -25.66 -28.58
N ALA A 543 -2.33 -24.45 -28.36
CA ALA A 543 -0.94 -24.10 -28.62
C ALA A 543 -0.44 -23.06 -27.61
N MET A 544 0.87 -22.80 -27.62
CA MET A 544 1.53 -21.78 -26.80
C MET A 544 1.16 -20.37 -27.28
N GLU A 545 -0.11 -20.01 -27.07
CA GLU A 545 -0.68 -18.72 -27.42
C GLU A 545 -1.75 -18.28 -26.41
N VAL A 546 -1.85 -16.98 -26.23
CA VAL A 546 -2.91 -16.33 -25.48
C VAL A 546 -3.53 -15.32 -26.42
N ASP A 547 -4.86 -15.35 -26.54
CA ASP A 547 -5.58 -14.32 -27.29
C ASP A 547 -5.20 -14.14 -28.77
N GLY A 548 -4.80 -15.26 -29.38
CA GLY A 548 -4.36 -15.37 -30.77
C GLY A 548 -2.97 -14.79 -31.01
N LEU A 549 -2.21 -14.51 -29.95
CA LEU A 549 -0.84 -14.03 -29.99
C LEU A 549 0.08 -15.16 -29.53
N THR A 550 1.15 -15.42 -30.29
CA THR A 550 2.10 -16.48 -29.95
C THR A 550 2.94 -16.10 -28.73
N PHE A 551 3.23 -17.08 -27.86
CA PHE A 551 4.05 -16.88 -26.66
C PHE A 551 5.38 -16.19 -27.00
N HIS A 552 6.13 -16.75 -27.96
CA HIS A 552 7.28 -16.10 -28.56
C HIS A 552 6.92 -15.47 -29.92
N PRO A 553 7.38 -14.24 -30.22
CA PRO A 553 8.10 -13.35 -29.30
C PRO A 553 7.16 -12.56 -28.36
N THR A 554 5.86 -12.51 -28.62
CA THR A 554 4.94 -11.48 -28.09
C THR A 554 4.87 -11.41 -26.56
N HIS A 555 4.39 -12.46 -25.90
CA HIS A 555 4.24 -12.46 -24.44
C HIS A 555 5.60 -12.44 -23.74
N SER A 556 6.60 -13.13 -24.30
CA SER A 556 7.96 -13.14 -23.77
C SER A 556 8.63 -11.76 -23.80
N ASP A 557 8.36 -10.95 -24.83
CA ASP A 557 8.89 -9.58 -24.94
C ASP A 557 8.25 -8.67 -23.89
N ILE A 558 6.92 -8.73 -23.74
CA ILE A 558 6.19 -7.96 -22.72
C ILE A 558 6.77 -8.24 -21.32
N ILE A 559 6.92 -9.51 -20.94
CA ILE A 559 7.50 -9.87 -19.63
C ILE A 559 8.92 -9.33 -19.48
N THR A 560 9.75 -9.44 -20.54
CA THR A 560 11.13 -8.94 -20.53
C THR A 560 11.17 -7.42 -20.33
N ARG A 561 10.29 -6.67 -21.00
CA ARG A 561 10.19 -5.21 -20.90
C ARG A 561 9.66 -4.76 -19.54
N LEU A 562 8.66 -5.46 -18.99
CA LEU A 562 8.17 -5.20 -17.63
C LEU A 562 9.31 -5.38 -16.62
N LEU A 563 10.05 -6.49 -16.69
CA LEU A 563 11.20 -6.73 -15.80
C LEU A 563 12.30 -5.68 -15.95
N LYS A 564 12.57 -5.20 -17.16
CA LYS A 564 13.55 -4.14 -17.41
C LYS A 564 13.17 -2.83 -16.70
N VAL A 565 11.88 -2.49 -16.66
CA VAL A 565 11.39 -1.33 -15.89
C VAL A 565 11.50 -1.61 -14.39
N THR A 566 11.13 -2.81 -13.95
CA THR A 566 11.12 -3.23 -12.54
C THR A 566 12.49 -3.21 -11.88
N HIS A 567 13.52 -3.76 -12.53
CA HIS A 567 14.90 -3.78 -12.00
C HIS A 567 15.62 -2.43 -12.17
N GLY A 568 15.06 -1.50 -12.95
CA GLY A 568 15.74 -0.27 -13.35
C GLY A 568 16.86 -0.52 -14.37
N SER A 569 17.42 0.56 -14.93
CA SER A 569 18.44 0.50 -15.99
C SER A 569 19.83 0.02 -15.52
N ALA A 570 19.97 -0.48 -14.29
CA ALA A 570 21.26 -0.80 -13.68
C ALA A 570 21.78 -2.21 -14.01
N ASP A 571 20.91 -3.17 -14.35
CA ASP A 571 21.30 -4.59 -14.47
C ASP A 571 21.51 -5.10 -15.90
N CYS A 572 21.64 -4.22 -16.91
CA CYS A 572 22.07 -4.62 -18.25
C CYS A 572 23.60 -4.64 -18.44
N LYS A 573 24.39 -4.63 -17.36
CA LYS A 573 25.84 -4.79 -17.41
C LYS A 573 26.33 -5.77 -16.33
N SER A 574 26.13 -7.05 -16.58
CA SER A 574 27.01 -8.11 -16.04
C SER A 574 27.17 -9.19 -17.09
#